data_AF-A0A7X4GG22-F1
#
_entry.id   AF-A0A7X4GG22-F1
#
_cell.length_a   1.000
_cell.length_b   1.000
_cell.length_c   1.000
_cell.angle_alpha   90.00
_cell.angle_beta   90.00
_cell.angle_gamma   90.00
#
_symmetry.space_group_name_H-M   'P 1'
#
loop_
_entity.id
_entity.type
_entity.pdbx_description
1 polymer ?
#
loop_
_entity_poly.entity_id
_entity_poly.type
_entity_poly.pdbx_seq_one_letter_code
_entity_poly.pdbx_strand_id
1 'polypeptide(L)'
;MFKDSKPVRGFEHAQETVSVARPDGEWAQARANDELFEDILDIEGSLRIAASAVSGFSMPGGDELESGLRLLEGRIPMDDYSQMRADADRVRAAAQADDAEGVKAAQTAIVNRLVQLRNAIS
;
A
#
# COMPACT_ATOMS: atom_id res chain seq x y z
N MET A 1 48.35 52.94 -37.21
CA MET A 1 49.12 51.77 -36.73
C MET A 1 49.41 52.00 -35.25
N PHE A 2 48.63 51.40 -34.35
CA PHE A 2 48.97 51.02 -32.96
C PHE A 2 47.87 50.05 -32.49
N LYS A 3 48.29 49.07 -31.70
CA LYS A 3 47.69 47.76 -31.46
C LYS A 3 46.81 47.70 -30.18
N ASP A 4 46.04 46.61 -30.13
CA ASP A 4 45.61 45.84 -28.94
C ASP A 4 44.67 46.47 -27.90
N SER A 5 43.47 45.89 -27.75
CA SER A 5 43.11 45.08 -26.57
C SER A 5 41.66 44.57 -26.64
N LYS A 6 41.48 43.25 -26.52
CA LYS A 6 40.20 42.58 -26.28
C LYS A 6 39.73 42.82 -24.84
N PRO A 7 38.43 42.66 -24.57
CA PRO A 7 38.02 41.88 -23.41
C PRO A 7 37.24 40.62 -23.81
N VAL A 8 37.22 39.71 -22.84
CA VAL A 8 36.99 38.27 -22.94
C VAL A 8 35.62 37.94 -22.33
N ARG A 9 34.94 36.96 -22.95
CA ARG A 9 33.87 36.09 -22.41
C ARG A 9 32.69 36.77 -21.68
N GLY A 10 31.58 36.91 -22.39
CA GLY A 10 30.27 36.68 -21.79
C GLY A 10 29.99 35.18 -21.81
N PHE A 11 30.06 34.53 -20.67
CA PHE A 11 29.47 33.20 -20.49
C PHE A 11 27.95 33.36 -20.57
N GLU A 12 27.35 33.02 -21.70
CA GLU A 12 25.92 32.72 -21.74
C GLU A 12 25.73 31.39 -21.00
N HIS A 13 25.62 31.49 -19.68
CA HIS A 13 24.92 30.48 -18.90
C HIS A 13 23.48 30.50 -19.38
N ALA A 14 23.18 29.65 -20.37
CA ALA A 14 21.84 29.18 -20.60
C ALA A 14 21.35 28.64 -19.26
N GLN A 15 20.41 29.36 -18.66
CA GLN A 15 19.73 28.95 -17.45
C GLN A 15 19.08 27.62 -17.76
N GLU A 16 19.73 26.54 -17.30
CA GLU A 16 19.10 25.25 -17.13
C GLU A 16 17.90 25.50 -16.23
N THR A 17 16.71 25.52 -16.83
CA THR A 17 15.47 25.58 -16.10
C THR A 17 15.39 24.30 -15.29
N VAL A 18 15.93 24.35 -14.08
CA VAL A 18 15.61 23.37 -13.04
C VAL A 18 14.11 23.50 -12.85
N SER A 19 13.38 22.59 -13.48
CA SER A 19 11.98 22.37 -13.18
C SER A 19 11.96 21.89 -11.73
N VAL A 20 11.81 22.82 -10.80
CA VAL A 20 11.55 22.52 -9.40
C VAL A 20 10.22 21.78 -9.41
N ALA A 21 10.27 20.44 -9.39
CA ALA A 21 9.14 19.63 -8.99
C ALA A 21 8.64 20.24 -7.69
N ARG A 22 7.38 20.71 -7.66
CA ARG A 22 6.86 21.39 -6.47
C ARG A 22 6.92 20.38 -5.32
N PRO A 23 7.65 20.68 -4.23
CA PRO A 23 7.79 19.76 -3.10
C PRO A 23 6.43 19.30 -2.57
N ASP A 24 5.40 20.13 -2.69
CA ASP A 24 4.02 19.83 -2.28
C ASP A 24 3.47 18.50 -2.82
N GLY A 25 3.81 18.12 -4.06
CA GLY A 25 3.33 16.87 -4.66
C GLY A 25 4.05 15.64 -4.11
N GLU A 26 5.35 15.76 -3.85
CA GLU A 26 6.16 14.68 -3.27
C GLU A 26 5.80 14.43 -1.81
N TRP A 27 5.58 15.50 -1.03
CA TRP A 27 5.11 15.40 0.36
C TRP A 27 3.69 14.82 0.46
N ALA A 28 2.80 15.18 -0.47
CA ALA A 28 1.45 14.61 -0.52
C ALA A 28 1.47 13.11 -0.83
N GLN A 29 2.33 12.68 -1.77
CA GLN A 29 2.49 11.26 -2.09
C GLN A 29 3.13 10.48 -0.94
N ALA A 30 4.18 11.03 -0.31
CA ALA A 30 4.81 10.41 0.85
C ALA A 30 3.81 10.21 1.99
N ARG A 31 2.99 11.22 2.28
CA ARG A 31 1.92 11.11 3.28
C ARG A 31 0.87 10.06 2.92
N ALA A 32 0.43 10.00 1.67
CA ALA A 32 -0.53 9.00 1.22
C ALA A 32 0.03 7.57 1.34
N ASN A 33 1.32 7.41 1.08
CA ASN A 33 2.04 6.14 1.26
C ASN A 33 2.15 5.75 2.75
N ASP A 34 2.48 6.70 3.63
CA ASP A 34 2.53 6.47 5.08
C ASP A 34 1.14 6.06 5.61
N GLU A 35 0.08 6.78 5.23
CA GLU A 35 -1.29 6.47 5.63
C GLU A 35 -1.71 5.07 5.11
N LEU A 36 -1.34 4.70 3.89
CA LEU A 36 -1.61 3.37 3.33
C LEU A 36 -0.82 2.27 4.06
N PHE A 37 0.42 2.54 4.44
CA PHE A 37 1.26 1.60 5.17
C PHE A 37 0.65 1.27 6.54
N GLU A 38 0.21 2.28 7.29
CA GLU A 38 -0.44 2.09 8.59
C GLU A 38 -1.76 1.31 8.46
N ASP A 39 -2.60 1.64 7.47
CA ASP A 39 -3.85 0.90 7.24
C ASP A 39 -3.58 -0.58 6.93
N ILE A 40 -2.55 -0.88 6.14
CA ILE A 40 -2.13 -2.25 5.86
C ILE A 40 -1.71 -2.98 7.14
N LEU A 41 -0.96 -2.32 8.03
CA LEU A 41 -0.54 -2.89 9.31
C LEU A 41 -1.71 -3.17 10.26
N ASP A 42 -2.68 -2.26 10.33
CA ASP A 42 -3.86 -2.42 11.19
C ASP A 42 -4.71 -3.63 10.77
N ILE A 43 -4.89 -3.81 9.45
CA ILE A 43 -5.60 -4.96 8.90
C ILE A 43 -4.80 -6.26 9.15
N GLU A 44 -3.49 -6.25 8.90
CA GLU A 44 -2.60 -7.39 9.14
C GLU A 44 -2.62 -7.82 10.61
N GLY A 45 -2.50 -6.86 11.54
CA GLY A 45 -2.53 -7.09 12.98
C GLY A 45 -3.85 -7.71 13.42
N SER A 46 -4.97 -7.16 12.97
CA SER A 46 -6.31 -7.67 13.27
C SER A 46 -6.50 -9.11 12.79
N LEU A 47 -6.05 -9.42 11.58
CA LEU A 47 -6.12 -10.78 11.01
C LEU A 47 -5.26 -11.78 11.77
N ARG A 48 -4.05 -11.38 12.20
CA ARG A 48 -3.17 -12.26 12.98
C ARG A 48 -3.73 -12.56 14.37
N ILE A 49 -4.33 -11.56 15.02
CA ILE A 49 -5.01 -11.75 16.30
C ILE A 49 -6.20 -12.70 16.11
N ALA A 50 -7.04 -12.46 15.09
CA ALA A 50 -8.16 -13.34 14.77
C ALA A 50 -7.71 -14.79 14.53
N ALA A 51 -6.66 -15.01 13.75
CA ALA A 51 -6.09 -16.32 13.47
C ALA A 51 -5.59 -17.05 14.74
N SER A 52 -5.09 -16.31 15.73
CA SER A 52 -4.66 -16.88 17.03
C SER A 52 -5.83 -17.23 17.96
N ALA A 53 -7.00 -16.61 17.75
CA ALA A 53 -8.18 -16.78 18.58
C ALA A 53 -9.11 -17.93 18.15
N VAL A 54 -8.88 -18.55 16.98
CA VAL A 54 -9.72 -19.62 16.38
C VAL A 54 -9.56 -20.99 17.09
N SER A 55 -9.46 -21.01 18.42
CA SER A 55 -9.60 -22.24 19.21
C SER A 55 -11.07 -22.62 19.50
N GLY A 56 -12.03 -21.84 19.00
CA GLY A 56 -13.45 -22.16 19.00
C GLY A 56 -14.20 -21.38 17.92
N PHE A 57 -15.07 -22.06 17.17
CA PHE A 57 -15.79 -21.59 15.98
C PHE A 57 -16.78 -20.44 16.24
N SER A 58 -16.24 -19.24 16.34
CA SER A 58 -17.00 -18.00 16.17
C SER A 58 -16.07 -17.04 15.47
N MET A 59 -16.22 -16.88 14.15
CA MET A 59 -15.38 -16.07 13.26
C MET A 59 -15.19 -14.65 13.83
N PRO A 60 -14.07 -14.36 14.53
CA PRO A 60 -13.77 -13.01 14.97
C PRO A 60 -13.12 -12.30 13.78
N GLY A 61 -13.56 -11.09 13.45
CA GLY A 61 -12.87 -10.29 12.43
C GLY A 61 -13.47 -10.31 11.03
N GLY A 62 -14.65 -10.89 10.81
CA GLY A 62 -15.31 -10.88 9.50
C GLY A 62 -15.72 -9.49 9.03
N ASP A 63 -16.37 -8.75 9.93
CA ASP A 63 -16.80 -7.37 9.68
C ASP A 63 -15.61 -6.40 9.73
N GLU A 64 -14.61 -6.68 10.57
CA GLU A 64 -13.36 -5.93 10.64
C GLU A 64 -12.51 -6.13 9.38
N LEU A 65 -12.42 -7.35 8.83
CA LEU A 65 -11.76 -7.61 7.54
C LEU A 65 -12.46 -6.86 6.41
N GLU A 66 -13.79 -6.94 6.35
CA GLU A 66 -14.59 -6.20 5.35
C GLU A 66 -14.38 -4.69 5.45
N SER A 67 -14.37 -4.15 6.68
CA SER A 67 -14.12 -2.73 6.94
C SER A 67 -12.69 -2.34 6.53
N GLY A 68 -11.71 -3.17 6.87
CA GLY A 68 -10.31 -3.00 6.48
C GLY A 68 -10.13 -3.00 4.96
N LEU A 69 -10.72 -3.96 4.25
CA LEU A 69 -10.61 -4.01 2.80
C LEU A 69 -11.22 -2.77 2.14
N ARG A 70 -12.33 -2.22 2.65
CA ARG A 70 -12.89 -0.96 2.12
C ARG A 70 -11.92 0.22 2.25
N LEU A 71 -11.07 0.25 3.27
CA LEU A 71 -10.03 1.29 3.40
C LEU A 71 -8.98 1.21 2.29
N LEU A 72 -8.81 0.06 1.65
CA LEU A 72 -7.86 -0.15 0.56
C LEU A 72 -8.48 0.14 -0.83
N GLU A 73 -9.80 0.26 -0.93
CA GLU A 73 -10.48 0.48 -2.19
C GLU A 73 -10.03 1.79 -2.84
N GLY A 74 -9.53 1.71 -4.08
CA GLY A 74 -9.01 2.86 -4.82
C GLY A 74 -7.63 3.37 -4.36
N ARG A 75 -7.03 2.75 -3.34
CA ARG A 75 -5.68 3.12 -2.83
C ARG A 75 -4.59 2.12 -3.18
N ILE A 76 -4.98 0.93 -3.64
CA ILE A 76 -4.09 -0.12 -4.13
C ILE A 76 -4.47 -0.51 -5.56
N PRO A 77 -3.61 -1.25 -6.29
CA PRO A 77 -3.95 -1.79 -7.59
C PRO A 77 -5.26 -2.62 -7.54
N MET A 78 -6.13 -2.42 -8.53
CA MET A 78 -7.45 -3.07 -8.60
C MET A 78 -7.35 -4.60 -8.58
N ASP A 79 -6.31 -5.16 -9.20
CA ASP A 79 -6.06 -6.60 -9.22
C ASP A 79 -5.81 -7.13 -7.81
N ASP A 80 -5.01 -6.43 -7.00
CA ASP A 80 -4.74 -6.81 -5.60
C ASP A 80 -5.99 -6.69 -4.75
N TYR A 81 -6.75 -5.60 -4.91
CA TYR A 81 -8.03 -5.41 -4.21
C TYR A 81 -9.01 -6.54 -4.54
N SER A 82 -9.19 -6.87 -5.82
CA SER A 82 -10.11 -7.91 -6.29
C SER A 82 -9.73 -9.29 -5.75
N GLN A 83 -8.44 -9.59 -5.68
CA GLN A 83 -7.97 -10.84 -5.08
C GLN A 83 -8.21 -10.89 -3.57
N MET A 84 -7.98 -9.80 -2.84
CA MET A 84 -8.29 -9.76 -1.40
C MET A 84 -9.79 -9.90 -1.11
N ARG A 85 -10.63 -9.31 -1.96
CA ARG A 85 -12.09 -9.53 -1.90
C ARG A 85 -12.43 -11.00 -2.08
N ALA A 86 -11.88 -11.65 -3.09
CA ALA A 86 -12.11 -13.07 -3.34
C ALA A 86 -11.64 -13.95 -2.17
N ASP A 87 -10.50 -13.63 -1.56
CA ASP A 87 -10.01 -14.34 -0.39
C ASP A 87 -10.89 -14.08 0.86
N ALA A 88 -11.40 -12.87 1.06
CA ALA A 88 -12.36 -12.59 2.14
C ALA A 88 -13.68 -13.36 1.97
N ASP A 89 -14.17 -13.48 0.73
CA ASP A 89 -15.33 -14.32 0.44
C ASP A 89 -15.05 -15.81 0.70
N ARG A 90 -13.82 -16.29 0.43
CA ARG A 90 -13.38 -17.65 0.82
C ARG A 90 -13.33 -17.83 2.33
N VAL A 91 -12.86 -16.84 3.10
CA VAL A 91 -12.90 -16.89 4.56
C VAL A 91 -14.33 -17.05 5.04
N ARG A 92 -15.27 -16.25 4.52
CA ARG A 92 -16.69 -16.33 4.88
C ARG A 92 -17.29 -17.68 4.54
N ALA A 93 -17.04 -18.19 3.33
CA ALA A 93 -17.55 -19.47 2.88
C ALA A 93 -17.00 -20.63 3.72
N ALA A 94 -15.70 -20.64 4.02
CA ALA A 94 -15.07 -21.66 4.86
C ALA A 94 -15.58 -21.61 6.30
N ALA A 95 -15.77 -20.41 6.86
CA ALA A 95 -16.34 -20.24 8.20
C ALA A 95 -17.79 -20.75 8.29
N GLN A 96 -18.61 -20.51 7.25
CA GLN A 96 -19.97 -21.05 7.17
C GLN A 96 -20.01 -22.57 7.03
N ALA A 97 -18.96 -23.17 6.46
CA ALA A 97 -18.81 -24.60 6.26
C ALA A 97 -18.14 -25.34 7.43
N ASP A 98 -17.81 -24.65 8.53
CA ASP A 98 -17.02 -25.19 9.64
C ASP A 98 -15.62 -25.70 9.19
N ASP A 99 -15.06 -25.11 8.15
CA ASP A 99 -13.76 -25.47 7.56
C ASP A 99 -12.63 -24.58 8.11
N ALA A 100 -12.06 -25.00 9.24
CA ALA A 100 -10.98 -24.28 9.90
C ALA A 100 -9.71 -24.18 9.03
N GLU A 101 -9.40 -25.21 8.24
CA GLU A 101 -8.23 -25.20 7.36
C GLU A 101 -8.43 -24.21 6.21
N GLY A 102 -9.63 -24.17 5.62
CA GLY A 102 -10.02 -23.21 4.59
C GLY A 102 -9.98 -21.76 5.09
N VAL A 103 -10.50 -21.49 6.29
CA VAL A 103 -10.43 -20.18 6.94
C VAL A 103 -8.97 -19.74 7.08
N LYS A 104 -8.11 -20.62 7.63
CA LYS A 104 -6.69 -20.32 7.83
C LYS A 104 -5.96 -20.09 6.51
N ALA A 105 -6.23 -20.91 5.48
CA ALA A 105 -5.61 -20.79 4.18
C ALA A 105 -5.96 -19.44 3.51
N ALA A 106 -7.24 -19.06 3.53
CA ALA A 106 -7.70 -17.79 2.96
C ALA A 106 -7.18 -16.58 3.75
N GLN A 107 -7.20 -16.61 5.09
CA GLN A 107 -6.58 -15.55 5.91
C GLN A 107 -5.08 -15.40 5.63
N THR A 108 -4.37 -16.52 5.47
CA THR A 108 -2.94 -16.51 5.13
C THR A 108 -2.69 -15.86 3.77
N ALA A 109 -3.55 -16.11 2.79
CA ALA A 109 -3.46 -15.48 1.46
C ALA A 109 -3.61 -13.95 1.55
N ILE A 110 -4.58 -13.46 2.32
CA ILE A 110 -4.79 -12.02 2.55
C ILE A 110 -3.56 -11.40 3.21
N VAL A 111 -3.07 -11.99 4.31
CA VAL A 111 -1.88 -11.50 5.02
C VAL A 111 -0.66 -11.46 4.11
N ASN A 112 -0.42 -12.50 3.31
CA ASN A 112 0.71 -12.52 2.38
C ASN A 112 0.63 -11.39 1.35
N ARG A 113 -0.56 -11.07 0.87
CA ARG A 113 -0.76 -9.97 -0.08
C ARG A 113 -0.58 -8.60 0.58
N LEU A 114 -1.09 -8.41 1.79
CA LEU A 114 -0.84 -7.21 2.58
C LEU A 114 0.66 -6.98 2.81
N VAL A 115 1.41 -8.03 3.12
CA VAL A 115 2.87 -7.98 3.24
C VAL A 115 3.54 -7.59 1.92
N GLN A 116 3.08 -8.13 0.78
CA GLN A 116 3.60 -7.75 -0.53
C GLN A 116 3.34 -6.28 -0.86
N LEU A 117 2.12 -5.79 -0.60
CA LEU A 117 1.76 -4.38 -0.79
C LEU A 117 2.62 -3.46 0.08
N ARG A 118 2.78 -3.79 1.36
CA ARG A 118 3.65 -3.06 2.29
C ARG A 118 5.07 -2.94 1.75
N ASN A 119 5.65 -4.04 1.29
CA ASN A 119 7.01 -4.08 0.75
C ASN A 119 7.16 -3.31 -0.57
N ALA A 120 6.06 -3.03 -1.29
CA ALA A 120 6.06 -2.21 -2.49
C ALA A 120 5.90 -0.71 -2.21
N ILE A 121 5.46 -0.35 -1.01
CA ILE A 121 5.31 1.04 -0.54
C ILE A 121 6.62 1.56 0.09
N SER A 122 7.42 0.65 0.67
CA SER A 122 8.76 0.91 1.26
C SER A 122 9.84 1.09 0.19
#